data_AF-A0A3M7PGH6-F1
#
_entry.id   AF-A0A3M7PGH6-F1
#
_cell.length_a   1.000
_cell.length_b   1.000
_cell.length_c   1.000
_cell.angle_alpha   90.00
_cell.angle_beta   90.00
_cell.angle_gamma   90.00
#
_symmetry.space_group_name_H-M   'P 1'
#
loop_
_entity.id
_entity.type
_entity.pdbx_description
1 polymer ?
#
loop_
_entity_poly.entity_id
_entity_poly.type
_entity_poly.pdbx_seq_one_letter_code
_entity_poly.pdbx_strand_id
1 'polypeptide(L)'
;MEIFVPWKKDYTFRDSTRPFFLVTSEVWQPIIGGCCLGSLQFFSLILLSKSLGSSSAFSSFASFIFSKEQLERYPYLKRFRSGLSNIGTLWFVFSVVLGSFISSNFSGVFAQAQPVHPYNAVLGGFLL
;
A
#
# COMPACT_ATOMS: atom_id res chain seq x y z
N MET A 1 -0.79 15.64 -12.73
CA MET A 1 -2.07 15.89 -12.03
C MET A 1 -2.03 17.14 -11.14
N GLU A 2 -0.92 17.89 -11.08
CA GLU A 2 -0.82 19.12 -10.26
C GLU A 2 -1.49 20.35 -10.89
N ILE A 3 -1.82 20.28 -12.19
CA ILE A 3 -2.46 21.39 -12.92
C ILE A 3 -3.96 21.49 -12.57
N PHE A 4 -4.62 20.37 -12.27
CA PHE A 4 -6.08 20.34 -12.06
C PHE A 4 -6.50 20.45 -10.58
N VAL A 5 -5.59 20.15 -9.64
CA VAL A 5 -5.83 20.32 -8.20
C VAL A 5 -4.58 20.94 -7.59
N PRO A 6 -4.55 22.27 -7.39
CA PRO A 6 -3.39 22.94 -6.80
C PRO A 6 -3.20 22.49 -5.36
N TRP A 7 -1.96 22.28 -4.97
CA TRP A 7 -1.62 21.96 -3.58
C TRP A 7 -1.94 23.17 -2.70
N LYS A 8 -2.60 22.93 -1.56
CA LYS A 8 -3.04 24.00 -0.63
C LYS A 8 -2.12 24.18 0.57
N LYS A 9 -1.16 23.28 0.79
CA LYS A 9 -0.20 23.33 1.90
C LYS A 9 1.18 22.93 1.40
N ASP A 10 2.13 23.84 1.53
CA ASP A 10 3.54 23.53 1.44
C ASP A 10 3.98 22.96 2.80
N TYR A 11 4.43 21.71 2.80
CA TYR A 11 5.03 21.12 4.00
C TYR A 11 6.48 21.58 4.08
N THR A 12 6.77 22.51 4.99
CA THR A 12 8.15 22.84 5.35
C THR A 12 8.74 21.69 6.16
N PHE A 13 9.93 21.20 5.78
CA PHE A 13 10.64 20.18 6.55
C PHE A 13 10.83 20.66 8.00
N ARG A 14 10.16 20.01 8.95
CA ARG A 14 10.25 20.33 10.37
C ARG A 14 11.59 19.81 10.90
N ASP A 15 12.25 20.60 11.73
CA ASP A 15 13.60 20.35 12.24
C ASP A 15 13.84 18.93 12.79
N SER A 16 14.97 18.34 12.40
CA SER A 16 15.45 16.98 12.69
C SER A 16 15.82 16.71 14.15
N THR A 17 15.51 17.62 15.08
CA THR A 17 16.03 17.64 16.46
C THR A 17 15.32 16.69 17.43
N ARG A 18 14.28 15.96 16.98
CA ARG A 18 13.56 15.00 17.83
C ARG A 18 14.13 13.59 17.69
N PRO A 19 14.33 12.84 18.79
CA PRO A 19 14.89 11.49 18.76
C PRO A 19 14.03 10.46 18.01
N PHE A 20 12.73 10.74 17.83
CA PHE A 20 11.79 9.90 17.06
C PHE A 20 11.28 10.59 15.79
N PHE A 21 12.11 11.44 15.18
CA PHE A 21 11.75 12.18 13.97
C PHE A 21 11.21 11.28 12.85
N LEU A 22 11.73 10.07 12.68
CA LEU A 22 11.25 9.13 11.67
C LEU A 22 9.79 8.71 11.90
N VAL A 23 9.36 8.44 13.13
CA VAL A 23 8.02 7.88 13.38
C VAL A 23 6.96 8.96 13.64
N THR A 24 7.39 10.15 14.05
CA THR A 24 6.51 11.25 14.49
C THR A 24 6.36 12.36 13.45
N SER A 25 7.12 12.32 12.36
CA SER A 25 7.05 13.34 11.31
C SER A 25 6.01 13.00 10.26
N GLU A 26 5.14 13.96 9.98
CA GLU A 26 4.10 13.86 8.96
C GLU A 26 4.68 13.74 7.55
N VAL A 27 5.89 14.27 7.32
CA VAL A 27 6.55 14.30 6.02
C VAL A 27 8.01 13.86 6.17
N TRP A 28 8.40 12.87 5.38
CA TRP A 28 9.78 12.39 5.29
C TRP A 28 10.50 13.06 4.13
N GLN A 29 11.81 13.22 4.26
CA GLN A 29 12.65 13.61 3.12
C GLN A 29 12.55 12.55 2.01
N PRO A 30 12.42 12.97 0.73
CA PRO A 30 12.27 12.04 -0.40
C PRO A 30 13.38 11.00 -0.48
N ILE A 31 14.60 11.37 -0.09
CA ILE A 31 15.76 10.48 -0.05
C ILE A 31 15.55 9.35 0.96
N ILE A 32 15.12 9.69 2.18
CA ILE A 32 14.90 8.71 3.26
C ILE A 32 13.73 7.78 2.88
N GLY A 33 12.64 8.35 2.37
CA GLY A 33 11.49 7.58 1.89
C GLY A 33 11.87 6.63 0.76
N GLY A 34 12.66 7.10 -0.21
CA GLY A 34 13.17 6.30 -1.33
C GLY A 34 14.09 5.15 -0.88
N CYS A 35 15.01 5.41 0.04
CA CYS A 35 15.89 4.38 0.60
C CYS A 35 15.10 3.30 1.36
N CYS A 36 14.10 3.68 2.15
CA CYS A 36 13.25 2.73 2.86
C CYS A 36 12.41 1.89 1.90
N LEU A 37 11.76 2.52 0.90
CA LEU A 37 10.99 1.81 -0.13
C LEU A 37 11.86 0.87 -0.96
N GLY A 38 13.03 1.34 -1.41
CA GLY A 38 13.97 0.51 -2.17
C GLY A 38 14.49 -0.68 -1.38
N SER A 39 14.78 -0.49 -0.09
CA SER A 39 15.16 -1.60 0.80
C SER A 39 14.02 -2.61 0.95
N LEU A 40 12.78 -2.14 1.12
CA LEU A 40 11.61 -3.01 1.20
C LEU A 40 11.40 -3.81 -0.10
N GLN A 41 11.56 -3.16 -1.25
CA GLN A 41 11.48 -3.79 -2.57
C GLN A 41 12.55 -4.89 -2.72
N PHE A 42 13.78 -4.61 -2.28
CA PHE A 42 14.89 -5.55 -2.29
C PHE A 42 14.61 -6.77 -1.41
N PHE A 43 14.15 -6.56 -0.18
CA PHE A 43 13.75 -7.65 0.72
C PHE A 43 12.60 -8.48 0.14
N SER A 44 11.61 -7.85 -0.48
CA SER A 44 10.51 -8.58 -1.12
C SER A 44 11.00 -9.44 -2.28
N LEU A 45 11.94 -8.95 -3.09
CA LEU A 45 12.51 -9.72 -4.19
C LEU A 45 13.26 -10.96 -3.67
N ILE A 46 13.98 -10.84 -2.56
CA ILE A 46 14.71 -11.97 -1.97
C ILE A 46 13.77 -12.98 -1.30
N LEU A 47 12.78 -12.50 -0.54
CA LEU A 47 11.90 -13.37 0.26
C LEU A 47 10.80 -14.04 -0.57
N LEU A 48 10.24 -13.33 -1.55
CA LEU A 48 9.06 -13.79 -2.31
C LEU A 48 9.40 -14.15 -3.76
N SER A 49 10.65 -13.92 -4.22
CA SER A 49 11.09 -14.08 -5.61
C SER A 49 10.15 -13.43 -6.62
N LYS A 50 9.44 -12.38 -6.19
CA LYS A 50 8.43 -11.65 -6.93
C LYS A 50 8.51 -10.18 -6.57
N SER A 51 8.25 -9.32 -7.55
CA SER A 51 8.07 -7.90 -7.27
C SER A 51 6.79 -7.69 -6.46
N LEU A 52 6.80 -6.68 -5.59
CA LEU A 52 5.59 -6.21 -4.92
C LEU A 52 4.59 -5.74 -5.98
N GLY A 53 3.59 -6.56 -6.25
CA GLY A 53 2.54 -6.29 -7.21
C GLY A 53 1.18 -6.18 -6.52
N SER A 54 0.58 -4.99 -6.55
CA SER A 54 -0.80 -4.76 -6.07
C SER A 54 -1.80 -5.63 -6.83
N SER A 55 -1.63 -5.80 -8.15
CA SER A 55 -2.53 -6.60 -9.00
C SER A 55 -2.52 -8.10 -8.64
N SER A 56 -1.36 -8.64 -8.25
CA SER A 56 -1.27 -10.02 -7.76
C SER A 56 -1.93 -10.18 -6.40
N ALA A 57 -1.77 -9.21 -5.50
CA ALA A 57 -2.44 -9.22 -4.20
C ALA A 57 -3.97 -9.13 -4.36
N PHE A 58 -4.45 -8.28 -5.26
CA PHE A 58 -5.87 -8.16 -5.59
C PHE A 58 -6.44 -9.46 -6.16
N SER A 59 -5.73 -10.08 -7.11
CA SER A 59 -6.12 -11.37 -7.70
C SER A 59 -6.13 -12.50 -6.67
N SER A 60 -5.16 -12.51 -5.75
CA SER A 60 -5.14 -13.44 -4.62
C SER A 60 -6.32 -13.21 -3.68
N PHE A 61 -6.62 -11.97 -3.29
CA PHE A 61 -7.76 -11.65 -2.43
C PHE A 61 -9.09 -12.04 -3.09
N ALA A 62 -9.28 -11.71 -4.37
CA ALA A 62 -10.44 -12.12 -5.15
C ALA A 62 -10.57 -13.65 -5.18
N SER A 63 -9.47 -14.39 -5.36
CA SER A 63 -9.48 -15.86 -5.36
C SER A 63 -9.88 -16.49 -4.02
N PHE A 64 -9.76 -15.77 -2.90
CA PHE A 64 -10.27 -16.21 -1.59
C PHE A 64 -11.77 -15.94 -1.41
N ILE A 65 -12.31 -14.91 -2.06
CA ILE A 65 -13.74 -14.57 -1.99
C ILE A 65 -14.59 -15.55 -2.81
N PHE A 66 -14.09 -16.01 -3.97
CA PHE A 66 -14.86 -16.91 -4.83
C PHE A 66 -14.88 -18.37 -4.34
N SER A 67 -16.04 -19.03 -4.49
CA SER A 67 -16.22 -20.47 -4.24
C SER A 67 -15.31 -21.31 -5.15
N LYS A 68 -14.91 -22.52 -4.71
CA LYS A 68 -14.12 -23.45 -5.53
C LYS A 68 -14.80 -23.72 -6.87
N GLU A 69 -16.13 -23.86 -6.89
CA GLU A 69 -16.94 -24.09 -8.10
C GLU A 69 -16.93 -22.88 -9.05
N GLN A 70 -16.91 -21.66 -8.50
CA GLN A 70 -16.84 -20.44 -9.32
C GLN A 70 -15.44 -20.23 -9.90
N LEU A 71 -14.41 -20.66 -9.18
CA LEU A 71 -13.02 -20.60 -9.63
C LEU A 71 -12.69 -21.58 -10.77
N GLU A 72 -13.48 -22.64 -10.95
CA GLU A 72 -13.33 -23.52 -12.11
C GLU A 72 -13.70 -22.81 -13.42
N ARG A 73 -14.59 -21.82 -13.36
CA ARG A 73 -14.92 -20.97 -14.53
C ARG A 73 -13.84 -19.94 -14.86
N TYR A 74 -12.92 -19.67 -13.93
CA TYR A 74 -11.87 -18.66 -14.08
C TYR A 74 -10.48 -19.27 -13.78
N PRO A 75 -9.87 -19.99 -14.73
CA PRO A 75 -8.60 -20.69 -14.53
C PRO A 75 -7.45 -19.76 -14.15
N TYR A 76 -7.52 -18.47 -14.52
CA TYR A 76 -6.56 -17.45 -14.09
C TYR A 76 -6.55 -17.27 -12.56
N LEU A 77 -7.73 -17.10 -11.94
CA LEU A 77 -7.88 -16.93 -10.50
C LEU A 77 -7.51 -18.20 -9.72
N LYS A 78 -7.69 -19.38 -10.33
CA LYS A 78 -7.37 -20.69 -9.72
C LYS A 78 -5.89 -20.80 -9.34
N ARG A 79 -4.99 -20.21 -10.15
CA ARG A 79 -3.54 -20.15 -9.89
C ARG A 79 -3.19 -19.29 -8.66
N PHE A 80 -4.06 -18.36 -8.29
CA PHE A 80 -3.83 -17.44 -7.17
C PHE A 80 -4.36 -17.96 -5.83
N ARG A 81 -5.24 -18.97 -5.83
CA ARG A 81 -5.84 -19.54 -4.61
C ARG A 81 -4.85 -20.37 -3.77
N SER A 82 -3.96 -21.11 -4.42
CA SER A 82 -3.08 -22.07 -3.76
C SER A 82 -1.63 -21.83 -4.13
N GLY A 83 -0.87 -21.27 -3.18
CA GLY A 83 0.58 -21.05 -3.27
C GLY A 83 1.09 -20.26 -2.08
N LEU A 84 2.19 -20.70 -1.44
CA LEU A 84 2.80 -20.01 -0.30
C LEU A 84 3.09 -18.53 -0.62
N SER A 85 3.53 -18.25 -1.85
CA SER A 85 3.79 -16.90 -2.35
C SER A 85 2.54 -15.99 -2.31
N ASN A 86 1.36 -16.53 -2.58
CA ASN A 86 0.11 -15.77 -2.61
C ASN A 86 -0.41 -15.47 -1.19
N ILE A 87 -0.26 -16.43 -0.27
CA ILE A 87 -0.58 -16.24 1.15
C ILE A 87 0.39 -15.24 1.79
N GLY A 88 1.68 -15.33 1.48
CA GLY A 88 2.69 -14.36 1.93
C GLY A 88 2.39 -12.94 1.43
N THR A 89 1.90 -12.81 0.19
CA THR A 89 1.49 -11.50 -0.37
C THR A 89 0.30 -10.90 0.40
N LEU A 90 -0.69 -11.71 0.80
CA LEU A 90 -1.82 -11.26 1.61
C LEU A 90 -1.39 -10.79 3.01
N TRP A 91 -0.54 -11.56 3.68
CA TRP A 91 0.03 -11.18 4.98
C TRP A 91 0.86 -9.90 4.89
N PHE A 92 1.62 -9.73 3.80
CA PHE A 92 2.36 -8.51 3.54
C PHE A 92 1.42 -7.31 3.42
N VAL A 93 0.37 -7.39 2.58
CA VAL A 93 -0.61 -6.30 2.44
C VAL A 93 -1.29 -5.98 3.77
N PHE A 94 -1.69 -6.99 4.53
CA PHE A 94 -2.27 -6.78 5.86
C PHE A 94 -1.30 -6.08 6.82
N SER A 95 -0.02 -6.45 6.78
CA SER A 95 1.04 -5.82 7.57
C SER A 95 1.27 -4.37 7.16
N VAL A 96 1.18 -4.05 5.86
CA VAL A 96 1.26 -2.67 5.36
C VAL A 96 0.08 -1.84 5.88
N VAL A 97 -1.14 -2.36 5.79
CA VAL A 97 -2.34 -1.65 6.28
C VAL A 97 -2.24 -1.40 7.79
N LEU A 98 -1.84 -2.41 8.57
CA LEU A 98 -1.63 -2.26 10.01
C LEU A 98 -0.50 -1.30 10.34
N GLY A 99 0.63 -1.38 9.64
CA GLY A 99 1.78 -0.50 9.82
C GLY A 99 1.43 0.95 9.50
N SER A 100 0.69 1.20 8.42
CA SER A 100 0.18 2.52 8.06
C SER A 100 -0.84 3.04 9.09
N PHE A 101 -1.69 2.18 9.62
CA PHE A 101 -2.62 2.56 10.70
C PHE A 101 -1.86 2.98 11.96
N ILE A 102 -0.88 2.20 12.39
CA ILE A 102 -0.05 2.54 13.56
C ILE A 102 0.73 3.84 13.28
N SER A 103 1.39 3.95 12.14
CA SER A 103 2.18 5.12 11.76
C SER A 103 1.37 6.42 11.69
N SER A 104 0.15 6.36 11.14
CA SER A 104 -0.75 7.52 11.08
C SER A 104 -1.28 7.95 12.45
N ASN A 105 -1.47 7.01 13.38
CA ASN A 105 -1.78 7.31 14.78
C ASN A 105 -0.60 8.01 15.48
N PHE A 106 0.62 7.51 15.32
CA PHE A 106 1.82 8.12 15.93
C PHE A 106 2.18 9.50 15.34
N SER A 107 1.90 9.73 14.06
CA SER A 107 2.13 11.01 13.41
C SER A 107 0.99 12.02 13.65
N GLY A 108 -0.12 11.60 14.27
CA GLY A 108 -1.28 12.46 14.53
C GLY A 108 -2.11 12.82 13.30
N VAL A 109 -1.80 12.26 12.12
CA VAL A 109 -2.45 12.55 10.83
C VAL A 109 -3.69 11.66 10.59
N PHE A 110 -4.00 10.76 11.52
CA PHE A 110 -5.16 9.88 11.42
C PHE A 110 -6.45 10.71 11.26
N ALA A 111 -7.23 10.39 10.22
CA ALA A 111 -8.47 11.06 9.83
C ALA A 111 -8.37 12.55 9.42
N GLN A 112 -7.16 13.09 9.19
CA GLN A 112 -6.99 14.47 8.70
C GLN A 112 -7.12 14.61 7.16
N ALA A 113 -7.19 13.50 6.43
CA ALA A 113 -7.32 13.51 4.97
C ALA A 113 -8.71 13.98 4.54
N GLN A 114 -8.78 14.82 3.50
CA GLN A 114 -10.07 15.18 2.90
C GLN A 114 -10.73 13.92 2.34
N PRO A 115 -11.97 13.61 2.73
CA PRO A 115 -12.67 12.46 2.19
C PRO A 115 -12.88 12.65 0.69
N VAL A 116 -12.29 11.77 -0.10
CA VAL A 116 -12.59 11.69 -1.53
C VAL A 116 -13.97 11.09 -1.71
N HIS A 117 -14.74 11.64 -2.63
CA HIS A 117 -16.03 11.05 -2.98
C HIS A 117 -15.85 9.60 -3.46
N PRO A 118 -16.71 8.66 -3.04
CA PRO A 118 -16.56 7.24 -3.36
C PRO A 118 -16.56 6.96 -4.87
N TYR A 119 -17.30 7.74 -5.67
CA TYR A 119 -17.31 7.58 -7.13
C TYR A 119 -15.93 7.88 -7.76
N ASN A 120 -15.20 8.88 -7.25
CA ASN A 120 -13.85 9.20 -7.72
C ASN A 120 -12.86 8.10 -7.33
N ALA A 121 -13.02 7.51 -6.15
CA ALA A 121 -12.19 6.40 -5.71
C ALA A 121 -12.41 5.15 -6.59
N VAL A 122 -13.66 4.84 -6.94
CA VAL A 122 -13.99 3.71 -7.82
C VAL A 122 -13.48 3.93 -9.24
N LEU A 123 -13.70 5.12 -9.82
CA LEU A 123 -13.20 5.44 -11.16
C LEU A 123 -11.66 5.43 -11.21
N GLY A 124 -11.02 6.00 -10.20
CA GLY A 124 -9.55 5.95 -10.07
C GLY A 124 -9.02 4.54 -9.93
N GLY A 125 -9.71 3.68 -9.15
CA GLY A 125 -9.36 2.28 -8.99
C GLY A 125 -9.57 1.44 -10.26
N PHE A 126 -10.53 1.81 -11.13
CA PHE A 126 -10.76 1.11 -12.40
C PHE A 126 -9.74 1.49 -13.49
N LEU A 127 -9.19 2.69 -13.44
CA LEU A 127 -8.20 3.18 -14.41
C LEU A 127 -6.76 2.73 -14.12
N LEU A 128 -6.49 2.26 -12.91
CA LEU A 128 -5.18 1.76 -12.44
C LEU A 128 -5.02 0.25 -12.69
#